data_AF-A0A4S8S3N1-F1
#
_entry.id   AF-A0A4S8S3N1-F1
#
_cell.length_a   1.000
_cell.length_b   1.000
_cell.length_c   1.000
_cell.angle_alpha   90.00
_cell.angle_beta   90.00
_cell.angle_gamma   90.00
#
_symmetry.space_group_name_H-M   'P 1'
#
loop_
_entity.id
_entity.type
_entity.pdbx_description
1 polymer ?
#
loop_
_entity_poly.entity_id
_entity_poly.type
_entity_poly.pdbx_seq_one_letter_code
_entity_poly.pdbx_strand_id
1 'polypeptide(L)'
;MDSPEDEQQSVYTVLVTGANSGLGFSTCCRLIDEFLHSRPQTQTLQLIITTRSTSKNKDTQARLHQHLQKTLQKADKSTPGISQVLSARVKISGEQVDLCNLRSVKELGNRLVKRGTRLDVLICNAGIGGWKGLNWPAAIWSMLTDWKHSCTYPTYKLGFVGSVSPQGGEKQEEQLGEVFTANVFGHYLLAHAVAPLMKGDETKEPGRIIWISSIEAYAHAFNPEDLQALKSDAAYESSKRLTDLLILTSELPSTKPSTSKFLQEKDDQRKPKMYLAHPGVCATSIADLPLVLWYAMLLAQYIARWLGSPWHPVSSYLGAVSSVWLSLAPFSSLASQENNEGKAKWASSTDVFGNERVVRTEVGGWGWGGRVGEKADGKMRLSANRWRGQEDVTKESREDFEVLGQKVWKEMEELRQSWEKKLDV
;
A
#
# COMPACT_ATOMS: atom_id res chain seq x y z
N MET A 1 31.21 -9.54 -38.10
CA MET A 1 29.91 -10.21 -38.06
C MET A 1 29.72 -10.63 -36.62
N ASP A 2 29.28 -9.66 -35.81
CA ASP A 2 28.92 -9.95 -34.42
C ASP A 2 27.53 -10.58 -34.45
N SER A 3 27.44 -11.78 -33.89
CA SER A 3 26.19 -12.51 -33.69
C SER A 3 25.22 -11.61 -32.91
N PRO A 4 23.93 -11.55 -33.29
CA PRO A 4 22.94 -10.90 -32.44
C PRO A 4 22.80 -11.78 -31.20
N GLU A 5 23.45 -11.39 -30.10
CA GLU A 5 23.09 -11.90 -28.80
C GLU A 5 21.60 -11.63 -28.64
N ASP A 6 20.82 -12.71 -28.47
CA ASP A 6 19.42 -12.64 -28.04
C ASP A 6 19.33 -11.67 -26.87
N GLU A 7 18.86 -10.44 -27.09
CA GLU A 7 18.53 -9.51 -26.02
C GLU A 7 17.43 -10.17 -25.18
N GLN A 8 17.85 -10.88 -24.13
CA GLN A 8 16.97 -11.73 -23.37
C GLN A 8 15.93 -10.85 -22.69
N GLN A 9 14.69 -10.93 -23.19
CA GLN A 9 13.59 -10.08 -22.76
C GLN A 9 13.38 -10.23 -21.24
N SER A 10 13.77 -9.21 -20.47
CA SER A 10 13.72 -9.30 -19.01
C SER A 10 12.27 -9.11 -18.52
N VAL A 11 11.76 -10.06 -17.73
CA VAL A 11 10.40 -9.98 -17.19
C VAL A 11 10.41 -9.21 -15.87
N TYR A 12 9.56 -8.20 -15.78
CA TYR A 12 9.32 -7.40 -14.58
C TYR A 12 7.97 -7.80 -13.97
N THR A 13 7.99 -8.49 -12.83
CA THR A 13 6.80 -9.12 -12.24
C THR A 13 6.27 -8.29 -11.08
N VAL A 14 5.00 -7.88 -11.17
CA VAL A 14 4.32 -7.10 -10.14
C VAL A 14 3.08 -7.84 -9.65
N LEU A 15 2.99 -8.09 -8.34
CA LEU A 15 1.83 -8.69 -7.68
C LEU A 15 1.04 -7.60 -6.93
N VAL A 16 -0.24 -7.42 -7.27
CA VAL A 16 -1.10 -6.42 -6.62
C VAL A 16 -2.25 -7.10 -5.89
N THR A 17 -2.33 -6.90 -4.58
CA THR A 17 -3.43 -7.43 -3.76
C THR A 17 -4.70 -6.57 -3.85
N GLY A 18 -5.87 -7.20 -4.01
CA GLY A 18 -7.16 -6.50 -3.99
C GLY A 18 -7.36 -5.58 -5.20
N ALA A 19 -7.13 -6.11 -6.40
CA ALA A 19 -7.09 -5.33 -7.64
C ALA A 19 -8.45 -5.20 -8.36
N ASN A 20 -9.55 -5.72 -7.80
CA ASN A 20 -10.84 -5.76 -8.50
C ASN A 20 -11.55 -4.40 -8.63
N SER A 21 -11.20 -3.41 -7.80
CA SER A 21 -11.86 -2.11 -7.79
C SER A 21 -10.98 -1.03 -7.15
N GLY A 22 -11.44 0.22 -7.18
CA GLY A 22 -10.84 1.35 -6.47
C GLY A 22 -9.35 1.54 -6.77
N LEU A 23 -8.58 1.74 -5.70
CA LEU A 23 -7.14 2.01 -5.78
C LEU A 23 -6.34 0.86 -6.39
N GLY A 24 -6.64 -0.39 -6.04
CA GLY A 24 -5.91 -1.55 -6.56
C GLY A 24 -6.04 -1.68 -8.07
N PHE A 25 -7.28 -1.59 -8.59
CA PHE A 25 -7.53 -1.58 -10.04
C PHE A 25 -6.83 -0.42 -10.74
N SER A 26 -6.87 0.77 -10.13
CA SER A 26 -6.26 1.97 -10.70
C SER A 26 -4.73 1.91 -10.69
N THR A 27 -4.15 1.28 -9.67
CA THR A 27 -2.71 0.97 -9.59
C THR A 27 -2.30 0.06 -10.74
N CYS A 28 -3.08 -0.98 -11.03
CA CYS A 28 -2.86 -1.85 -12.19
C CYS A 28 -2.94 -1.08 -13.52
N CYS A 29 -3.95 -0.22 -13.72
CA CYS A 29 -4.08 0.59 -14.92
C CYS A 29 -2.89 1.53 -15.10
N ARG A 30 -2.50 2.24 -14.03
CA ARG A 30 -1.40 3.19 -14.05
C ARG A 30 -0.04 2.52 -14.20
N LEU A 31 0.16 1.33 -13.62
CA LEU A 31 1.34 0.49 -13.88
C LEU A 31 1.47 0.16 -15.36
N ILE A 32 0.39 -0.22 -16.04
CA ILE A 32 0.40 -0.51 -17.48
C ILE A 32 0.84 0.74 -18.26
N ASP A 33 0.22 1.88 -17.98
CA ASP A 33 0.49 3.13 -18.69
C ASP A 33 1.92 3.61 -18.49
N GLU A 34 2.38 3.70 -17.24
CA GLU A 34 3.71 4.20 -16.91
C GLU A 34 4.81 3.19 -17.26
N PHE A 35 4.57 1.88 -17.18
CA PHE A 35 5.54 0.87 -17.61
C PHE A 35 5.81 0.98 -19.11
N LEU A 36 4.75 1.03 -19.92
CA LEU A 36 4.89 1.14 -21.37
C LEU A 36 5.60 2.44 -21.77
N HIS A 37 5.38 3.51 -21.02
CA HIS A 37 6.01 4.81 -21.26
C HIS A 37 7.48 4.89 -20.81
N SER A 38 7.82 4.33 -19.65
CA SER A 38 9.10 4.61 -18.97
C SER A 38 10.12 3.47 -19.00
N ARG A 39 9.69 2.21 -19.18
CA ARG A 39 10.59 1.04 -19.10
C ARG A 39 11.14 0.66 -20.47
N PRO A 40 12.39 0.14 -20.55
CA PRO A 40 13.01 -0.27 -21.81
C PRO A 40 12.15 -1.25 -22.60
N GLN A 41 12.17 -1.15 -23.94
CA GLN A 41 11.38 -2.00 -24.83
C GLN A 41 11.71 -3.49 -24.70
N THR A 42 12.93 -3.80 -24.27
CA THR A 42 13.42 -5.15 -23.94
C THR A 42 12.78 -5.75 -22.69
N GLN A 43 11.95 -5.00 -21.96
CA GLN A 43 11.26 -5.49 -20.78
C GLN A 43 9.77 -5.74 -21.01
N THR A 44 9.27 -6.79 -20.35
CA THR A 44 7.85 -7.15 -20.32
C THR A 44 7.32 -7.10 -18.89
N LEU A 45 6.17 -6.46 -18.70
CA LEU A 45 5.43 -6.44 -17.45
C LEU A 45 4.60 -7.72 -17.32
N GLN A 46 4.87 -8.51 -16.28
CA GLN A 46 3.99 -9.57 -15.81
C GLN A 46 3.19 -9.04 -14.62
N LEU A 47 1.95 -8.62 -14.88
CA LEU A 47 1.04 -8.11 -13.86
C LEU A 47 0.18 -9.24 -13.31
N ILE A 48 0.44 -9.63 -12.05
CA ILE A 48 -0.33 -10.62 -11.31
C ILE A 48 -1.32 -9.86 -10.41
N ILE A 49 -2.61 -10.00 -10.69
CA ILE A 49 -3.67 -9.39 -9.88
C ILE A 49 -4.28 -10.42 -8.93
N THR A 50 -4.64 -9.99 -7.72
CA THR A 50 -5.41 -10.85 -6.80
C THR A 50 -6.80 -10.31 -6.51
N THR A 51 -7.74 -11.25 -6.36
CA THR A 51 -9.13 -10.96 -5.96
C THR A 51 -9.66 -12.11 -5.09
N ARG A 52 -10.74 -11.87 -4.33
CA ARG A 52 -11.35 -12.90 -3.47
C ARG A 52 -12.10 -14.02 -4.20
N SER A 53 -12.49 -13.82 -5.46
CA SER A 53 -13.26 -14.81 -6.21
C SER A 53 -12.90 -14.89 -7.68
N THR A 54 -13.07 -16.06 -8.29
CA THR A 54 -12.78 -16.32 -9.71
C THR A 54 -13.57 -15.41 -10.65
N SER A 55 -14.83 -15.09 -10.32
CA SER A 55 -15.66 -14.20 -11.13
C SER A 55 -15.09 -12.77 -11.15
N LYS A 56 -14.78 -12.21 -9.97
CA LYS A 56 -14.12 -10.89 -9.87
C LYS A 56 -12.77 -10.90 -10.58
N ASN A 57 -12.03 -12.00 -10.48
CA ASN A 57 -10.75 -12.14 -11.14
C ASN A 57 -10.88 -12.01 -12.68
N LYS A 58 -11.76 -12.80 -13.30
CA LYS A 58 -12.02 -12.78 -14.75
C LYS A 58 -12.49 -11.40 -15.23
N ASP A 59 -13.44 -10.79 -14.52
CA ASP A 59 -13.93 -9.45 -14.82
C ASP A 59 -12.81 -8.39 -14.73
N THR A 60 -11.97 -8.48 -13.70
CA THR A 60 -10.84 -7.56 -13.52
C THR A 60 -9.83 -7.69 -14.66
N GLN A 61 -9.48 -8.92 -15.06
CA GLN A 61 -8.59 -9.15 -16.20
C GLN A 61 -9.19 -8.58 -17.48
N ALA A 62 -10.47 -8.81 -17.75
CA ALA A 62 -11.16 -8.26 -18.93
C ALA A 62 -11.11 -6.73 -18.97
N ARG A 63 -11.39 -6.06 -17.84
CA ARG A 63 -11.32 -4.60 -17.73
C ARG A 63 -9.89 -4.05 -17.87
N LEU A 64 -8.87 -4.75 -17.37
CA LEU A 64 -7.47 -4.37 -17.56
C LEU A 64 -7.01 -4.58 -19.01
N HIS A 65 -7.44 -5.64 -19.68
CA HIS A 65 -7.21 -5.81 -21.10
C HIS A 65 -7.87 -4.70 -21.92
N GLN A 66 -9.11 -4.31 -21.57
CA GLN A 66 -9.78 -3.17 -22.21
C GLN A 66 -9.01 -1.86 -21.98
N HIS A 67 -8.49 -1.62 -20.77
CA HIS A 67 -7.63 -0.47 -20.47
C HIS A 67 -6.37 -0.49 -21.34
N LEU A 68 -5.66 -1.62 -21.38
CA LEU A 68 -4.48 -1.80 -22.23
C LEU A 68 -4.79 -1.49 -23.69
N GLN A 69 -5.89 -2.00 -24.24
CA GLN A 69 -6.29 -1.70 -25.63
C GLN A 69 -6.50 -0.20 -25.86
N LYS A 70 -7.12 0.53 -24.92
CA LYS A 70 -7.26 1.98 -25.01
C LYS A 70 -5.91 2.69 -24.98
N THR A 71 -4.99 2.25 -24.12
CA THR A 71 -3.62 2.79 -24.04
C THR A 71 -2.85 2.56 -25.34
N LEU A 72 -2.95 1.36 -25.91
CA LEU A 72 -2.33 1.01 -27.20
C LEU A 72 -2.90 1.85 -28.35
N GLN A 73 -4.23 1.98 -28.44
CA GLN A 73 -4.88 2.83 -29.45
C GLN A 73 -4.46 4.29 -29.34
N LYS A 74 -4.27 4.80 -28.12
CA LYS A 74 -3.77 6.16 -27.90
C LYS A 74 -2.32 6.31 -28.37
N ALA A 75 -1.46 5.33 -28.10
CA ALA A 75 -0.07 5.33 -28.55
C ALA A 75 0.04 5.26 -30.09
N ASP A 76 -0.81 4.45 -30.73
CA ASP A 76 -0.82 4.26 -32.19
C ASP A 76 -1.17 5.54 -32.95
N LYS A 77 -1.97 6.44 -32.34
CA LYS A 77 -2.26 7.77 -32.92
C LYS A 77 -1.02 8.65 -33.02
N SER A 78 -0.08 8.51 -32.10
CA SER A 78 1.18 9.27 -32.11
C SER A 78 2.24 8.59 -32.97
N THR A 79 2.29 7.25 -32.95
CA THR A 79 3.27 6.44 -33.69
C THR A 79 2.57 5.22 -34.30
N PRO A 80 2.16 5.25 -35.58
CA PRO A 80 1.45 4.14 -36.21
C PRO A 80 2.23 2.82 -36.14
N GLY A 81 1.56 1.74 -35.75
CA GLY A 81 2.14 0.39 -35.67
C GLY A 81 2.86 0.08 -34.35
N ILE A 82 3.08 1.06 -33.47
CA ILE A 82 3.74 0.85 -32.16
C ILE A 82 2.91 -0.06 -31.25
N SER A 83 1.59 -0.10 -31.45
CA SER A 83 0.66 -0.91 -30.67
C SER A 83 1.01 -2.40 -30.70
N GLN A 84 1.50 -2.93 -31.83
CA GLN A 84 1.89 -4.35 -31.95
C GLN A 84 3.05 -4.68 -31.02
N VAL A 85 4.07 -3.83 -30.99
CA VAL A 85 5.25 -3.98 -30.12
C VAL A 85 4.86 -3.82 -28.64
N LEU A 86 4.08 -2.80 -28.30
CA LEU A 86 3.69 -2.52 -26.91
C LEU A 86 2.73 -3.58 -26.35
N SER A 87 1.88 -4.19 -27.19
CA SER A 87 0.92 -5.20 -26.74
C SER A 87 1.62 -6.45 -26.17
N ALA A 88 2.71 -6.90 -26.79
CA ALA A 88 3.48 -8.05 -26.34
C ALA A 88 4.23 -7.81 -25.00
N ARG A 89 4.41 -6.54 -24.60
CA ARG A 89 5.12 -6.14 -23.38
C ARG A 89 4.28 -6.19 -22.12
N VAL A 90 2.99 -6.52 -22.19
CA VAL A 90 2.12 -6.60 -21.00
C VAL A 90 1.39 -7.93 -20.96
N LYS A 91 1.68 -8.72 -19.93
CA LYS A 91 1.02 -9.98 -19.61
C LYS A 91 0.24 -9.82 -18.32
N ILE A 92 -1.08 -10.03 -18.38
CA ILE A 92 -1.97 -9.96 -17.22
C ILE A 92 -2.35 -11.38 -16.82
N SER A 93 -2.26 -11.69 -15.54
CA SER A 93 -2.70 -12.97 -14.98
C SER A 93 -3.38 -12.76 -13.64
N GLY A 94 -4.28 -13.66 -13.27
CA GLY A 94 -5.05 -13.55 -12.05
C GLY A 94 -4.80 -14.69 -11.06
N GLU A 95 -4.74 -14.33 -9.79
CA GLU A 95 -4.70 -15.25 -8.65
C GLU A 95 -5.88 -15.00 -7.70
N GLN A 96 -6.25 -16.04 -6.94
CA GLN A 96 -7.26 -15.93 -5.90
C GLN A 96 -6.60 -15.90 -4.52
N VAL A 97 -7.01 -14.93 -3.71
CA VAL A 97 -6.66 -14.87 -2.29
C VAL A 97 -7.75 -14.12 -1.53
N ASP A 98 -8.12 -14.68 -0.37
CA ASP A 98 -8.79 -13.91 0.66
C ASP A 98 -7.84 -13.74 1.84
N LEU A 99 -7.47 -12.49 2.14
CA LEU A 99 -6.52 -12.17 3.21
C LEU A 99 -7.10 -12.44 4.60
N CYS A 100 -8.43 -12.48 4.71
CA CYS A 100 -9.13 -12.91 5.91
C CYS A 100 -9.18 -14.44 6.06
N ASN A 101 -8.67 -15.20 5.08
CA ASN A 101 -8.54 -16.65 5.17
C ASN A 101 -7.07 -17.04 5.03
N LEU A 102 -6.40 -17.30 6.15
CA LEU A 102 -4.96 -17.53 6.16
C LEU A 102 -4.54 -18.82 5.43
N ARG A 103 -5.43 -19.81 5.29
CA ARG A 103 -5.19 -20.98 4.43
C ARG A 103 -5.10 -20.55 2.96
N SER A 104 -6.02 -19.68 2.52
CA SER A 104 -5.99 -19.11 1.15
C SER A 104 -4.69 -18.33 0.90
N VAL A 105 -4.20 -17.58 1.89
CA VAL A 105 -2.91 -16.86 1.80
C VAL A 105 -1.74 -17.83 1.65
N LYS A 106 -1.67 -18.85 2.51
CA LYS A 106 -0.63 -19.88 2.48
C LYS A 106 -0.62 -20.64 1.14
N GLU A 107 -1.78 -21.02 0.64
CA GLU A 107 -1.91 -21.69 -0.66
C GLU A 107 -1.40 -20.81 -1.81
N LEU A 108 -1.74 -19.52 -1.83
CA LEU A 108 -1.21 -18.59 -2.83
C LEU A 108 0.32 -18.49 -2.73
N GLY A 109 0.86 -18.27 -1.53
CA GLY A 109 2.31 -18.21 -1.29
C GLY A 109 3.03 -19.44 -1.83
N ASN A 110 2.54 -20.63 -1.47
CA ASN A 110 3.09 -21.92 -1.93
C ASN A 110 3.03 -22.06 -3.46
N ARG A 111 1.92 -21.66 -4.10
CA ARG A 111 1.79 -21.72 -5.57
C ARG A 111 2.81 -20.80 -6.25
N LEU A 112 2.97 -19.57 -5.76
CA LEU A 112 3.92 -18.62 -6.33
C LEU A 112 5.37 -19.08 -6.15
N VAL A 113 5.71 -19.58 -4.96
CA VAL A 113 7.05 -20.12 -4.68
C VAL A 113 7.33 -21.33 -5.57
N LYS A 114 6.38 -22.26 -5.69
CA LYS A 114 6.50 -23.43 -6.57
C LYS A 114 6.67 -23.06 -8.04
N ARG A 115 6.04 -21.96 -8.50
CA ARG A 115 6.22 -21.43 -9.85
C ARG A 115 7.64 -20.93 -10.10
N GLY A 116 8.37 -20.52 -9.06
CA GLY A 116 9.77 -20.12 -9.12
C GLY A 116 10.04 -18.85 -9.95
N THR A 117 8.99 -18.12 -10.35
CA THR A 117 9.15 -16.85 -11.06
C THR A 117 9.53 -15.76 -10.06
N ARG A 118 10.62 -15.05 -10.34
CA ARG A 118 11.04 -13.87 -9.56
C ARG A 118 9.87 -12.88 -9.42
N LEU A 119 9.73 -12.32 -8.22
CA LEU A 119 8.79 -11.24 -7.97
C LEU A 119 9.57 -9.94 -7.71
N ASP A 120 9.39 -8.94 -8.57
CA ASP A 120 10.10 -7.66 -8.45
C ASP A 120 9.36 -6.70 -7.52
N VAL A 121 8.03 -6.71 -7.54
CA VAL A 121 7.21 -5.86 -6.67
C VAL A 121 6.00 -6.60 -6.11
N LEU A 122 5.77 -6.47 -4.81
CA LEU A 122 4.53 -6.81 -4.13
C LEU A 122 3.86 -5.53 -3.64
N ILE A 123 2.61 -5.27 -4.05
CA ILE A 123 1.80 -4.15 -3.56
C ILE A 123 0.72 -4.67 -2.61
N CYS A 124 0.91 -4.40 -1.32
CA CYS A 124 -0.04 -4.68 -0.24
C CYS A 124 -1.11 -3.57 -0.19
N ASN A 125 -2.06 -3.64 -1.12
CA ASN A 125 -3.13 -2.64 -1.31
C ASN A 125 -4.47 -3.03 -0.69
N ALA A 126 -4.84 -4.32 -0.71
CA ALA A 126 -6.15 -4.75 -0.22
C ALA A 126 -6.42 -4.27 1.21
N GLY A 127 -7.68 -4.01 1.53
CA GLY A 127 -8.06 -3.65 2.88
C GLY A 127 -9.54 -3.31 2.99
N ILE A 128 -10.01 -3.23 4.23
CA ILE A 128 -11.38 -2.89 4.60
C ILE A 128 -11.39 -1.77 5.64
N GLY A 129 -12.47 -0.99 5.68
CA GLY A 129 -12.65 0.11 6.65
C GLY A 129 -13.20 -0.33 8.01
N GLY A 130 -14.03 -1.39 8.06
CA GLY A 130 -14.63 -1.83 9.33
C GLY A 130 -15.60 -0.80 9.94
N TRP A 131 -16.33 -0.04 9.11
CA TRP A 131 -17.24 1.01 9.57
C TRP A 131 -18.70 0.56 9.55
N LYS A 132 -19.46 0.97 10.58
CA LYS A 132 -20.92 0.86 10.69
C LYS A 132 -21.65 1.93 9.88
N GLY A 133 -21.03 3.10 9.75
CA GLY A 133 -21.63 4.27 9.16
C GLY A 133 -20.96 5.56 9.65
N LEU A 134 -21.68 6.67 9.54
CA LEU A 134 -21.21 7.99 9.95
C LEU A 134 -22.14 8.56 11.03
N ASN A 135 -21.55 9.30 11.98
CA ASN A 135 -22.30 10.19 12.85
C ASN A 135 -22.74 11.42 12.03
N TRP A 136 -23.91 11.34 11.41
CA TRP A 136 -24.40 12.37 10.48
C TRP A 136 -24.49 13.78 11.06
N PRO A 137 -25.01 14.00 12.29
CA PRO A 137 -24.97 15.34 12.90
C PRO A 137 -23.54 15.90 13.01
N ALA A 138 -22.60 15.09 13.48
CA ALA A 138 -21.19 15.50 13.58
C ALA A 138 -20.55 15.71 12.19
N ALA A 139 -20.87 14.86 11.22
CA ALA A 139 -20.40 14.99 9.85
C ALA A 139 -20.88 16.31 9.22
N ILE A 140 -22.18 16.59 9.27
CA ILE A 140 -22.76 17.83 8.73
C ILE A 140 -22.16 19.05 9.42
N TRP A 141 -22.13 19.06 10.75
CA TRP A 141 -21.57 20.18 11.51
C TRP A 141 -20.09 20.42 11.17
N SER A 142 -19.27 19.37 11.23
CA SER A 142 -17.83 19.47 10.97
C SER A 142 -17.54 19.92 9.54
N MET A 143 -18.28 19.39 8.55
CA MET A 143 -18.19 19.83 7.16
C MET A 143 -18.51 21.33 7.01
N LEU A 144 -19.55 21.84 7.68
CA LEU A 144 -19.93 23.26 7.63
C LEU A 144 -18.92 24.18 8.34
N THR A 145 -18.26 23.70 9.40
CA THR A 145 -17.36 24.54 10.22
C THR A 145 -15.87 24.41 9.88
N ASP A 146 -15.45 23.28 9.31
CA ASP A 146 -14.04 22.94 9.08
C ASP A 146 -13.84 21.99 7.88
N TRP A 147 -14.44 22.35 6.75
CA TRP A 147 -14.51 21.54 5.53
C TRP A 147 -13.20 20.84 5.16
N LYS A 148 -12.11 21.61 5.06
CA LYS A 148 -10.80 21.09 4.61
C LYS A 148 -10.26 20.02 5.56
N HIS A 149 -10.35 20.27 6.87
CA HIS A 149 -9.86 19.32 7.86
C HIS A 149 -10.77 18.09 7.94
N SER A 150 -12.09 18.28 7.97
CA SER A 150 -13.07 17.21 8.02
C SER A 150 -12.99 16.24 6.83
N CYS A 151 -12.72 16.76 5.63
CA CYS A 151 -12.50 15.91 4.45
C CYS A 151 -11.17 15.15 4.49
N THR A 152 -10.12 15.70 5.11
CA THR A 152 -8.81 15.03 5.22
C THR A 152 -8.76 14.05 6.38
N TYR A 153 -9.37 14.41 7.50
CA TYR A 153 -9.30 13.70 8.77
C TYR A 153 -10.70 13.58 9.40
N PRO A 154 -11.57 12.74 8.82
CA PRO A 154 -12.95 12.60 9.29
C PRO A 154 -13.04 12.00 10.70
N THR A 155 -13.57 12.76 11.64
CA THR A 155 -13.75 12.37 13.06
C THR A 155 -15.14 11.80 13.37
N TYR A 156 -15.97 11.67 12.34
CA TYR A 156 -17.38 11.28 12.44
C TYR A 156 -17.64 9.86 11.92
N LYS A 157 -16.59 9.06 11.70
CA LYS A 157 -16.73 7.64 11.31
C LYS A 157 -17.08 6.82 12.54
N LEU A 158 -18.00 5.87 12.36
CA LEU A 158 -18.39 4.92 13.41
C LEU A 158 -17.86 3.54 13.06
N GLY A 159 -16.92 3.01 13.85
CA GLY A 159 -16.34 1.68 13.62
C GLY A 159 -17.09 0.54 14.30
N PHE A 160 -16.86 -0.68 13.79
CA PHE A 160 -17.13 -1.90 14.53
C PHE A 160 -16.07 -2.13 15.60
N VAL A 161 -16.52 -2.61 16.76
CA VAL A 161 -15.68 -3.03 17.88
C VAL A 161 -15.83 -4.53 17.99
N GLY A 162 -14.71 -5.25 18.13
CA GLY A 162 -14.70 -6.71 18.29
C GLY A 162 -15.00 -7.51 17.02
N SER A 163 -14.94 -6.90 15.84
CA SER A 163 -15.06 -7.64 14.57
C SER A 163 -13.90 -8.61 14.40
N VAL A 164 -14.23 -9.86 14.09
CA VAL A 164 -13.29 -10.98 13.98
C VAL A 164 -13.29 -11.59 12.57
N SER A 165 -12.19 -12.20 12.19
CA SER A 165 -11.99 -13.01 10.98
C SER A 165 -11.82 -14.48 11.37
N PRO A 166 -12.90 -15.27 11.39
CA PRO A 166 -12.83 -16.69 11.72
C PRO A 166 -11.91 -17.46 10.76
N GLN A 167 -11.04 -18.33 11.28
CA GLN A 167 -10.14 -19.18 10.48
C GLN A 167 -10.58 -20.66 10.43
N GLY A 168 -11.51 -21.04 11.30
CA GLY A 168 -12.17 -22.34 11.38
C GLY A 168 -11.67 -23.16 12.57
N GLY A 169 -12.53 -23.40 13.55
CA GLY A 169 -12.24 -24.27 14.71
C GLY A 169 -11.55 -23.59 15.89
N GLU A 170 -11.23 -22.30 15.81
CA GLU A 170 -10.66 -21.55 16.93
C GLU A 170 -11.71 -21.14 17.97
N LYS A 171 -11.28 -21.10 19.24
CA LYS A 171 -12.05 -20.44 20.31
C LYS A 171 -12.14 -18.94 20.04
N GLN A 172 -13.18 -18.29 20.58
CA GLN A 172 -13.42 -16.87 20.38
C GLN A 172 -12.21 -15.98 20.76
N GLU A 173 -11.49 -16.33 21.82
CA GLU A 173 -10.29 -15.61 22.29
C GLU A 173 -9.07 -15.73 21.36
N GLU A 174 -9.08 -16.72 20.46
CA GLU A 174 -8.01 -16.97 19.49
C GLU A 174 -8.34 -16.43 18.10
N GLN A 175 -9.54 -15.86 17.91
CA GLN A 175 -9.94 -15.29 16.64
C GLN A 175 -9.18 -13.99 16.37
N LEU A 176 -8.84 -13.79 15.10
CA LEU A 176 -8.12 -12.60 14.67
C LEU A 176 -9.08 -11.43 14.45
N GLY A 177 -8.65 -10.21 14.73
CA GLY A 177 -9.40 -9.00 14.38
C GLY A 177 -9.56 -8.88 12.86
N GLU A 178 -10.78 -8.59 12.40
CA GLU A 178 -11.14 -8.62 10.97
C GLU A 178 -10.33 -7.61 10.15
N VAL A 179 -10.37 -6.35 10.58
CA VAL A 179 -9.67 -5.24 9.92
C VAL A 179 -8.16 -5.44 9.99
N PHE A 180 -7.64 -5.86 11.14
CA PHE A 180 -6.22 -6.20 11.31
C PHE A 180 -5.79 -7.32 10.34
N THR A 181 -6.58 -8.38 10.22
CA THR A 181 -6.28 -9.51 9.34
C THR A 181 -6.28 -9.09 7.88
N ALA A 182 -7.30 -8.34 7.45
CA ALA A 182 -7.44 -7.88 6.08
C ALA A 182 -6.38 -6.86 5.65
N ASN A 183 -5.99 -5.95 6.56
CA ASN A 183 -5.15 -4.79 6.25
C ASN A 183 -3.67 -5.02 6.54
N VAL A 184 -3.33 -5.95 7.45
CA VAL A 184 -1.96 -6.15 7.93
C VAL A 184 -1.58 -7.62 7.92
N PHE A 185 -2.22 -8.48 8.71
CA PHE A 185 -1.67 -9.82 8.99
C PHE A 185 -1.73 -10.77 7.78
N GLY A 186 -2.80 -10.73 6.98
CA GLY A 186 -2.88 -11.50 5.74
C GLY A 186 -1.79 -11.08 4.74
N HIS A 187 -1.51 -9.78 4.61
CA HIS A 187 -0.37 -9.29 3.82
C HIS A 187 0.96 -9.68 4.41
N TYR A 188 1.07 -9.68 5.74
CA TYR A 188 2.29 -10.07 6.46
C TYR A 188 2.65 -11.52 6.13
N LEU A 189 1.69 -12.44 6.24
CA LEU A 189 1.92 -13.85 5.84
C LEU A 189 2.26 -13.99 4.35
N LEU A 190 1.54 -13.27 3.48
CA LEU A 190 1.80 -13.33 2.04
C LEU A 190 3.21 -12.84 1.70
N ALA A 191 3.59 -11.68 2.24
CA ALA A 191 4.89 -11.06 2.05
C ALA A 191 6.02 -11.96 2.58
N HIS A 192 5.85 -12.56 3.77
CA HIS A 192 6.79 -13.56 4.29
C HIS A 192 6.94 -14.75 3.34
N ALA A 193 5.82 -15.30 2.85
CA ALA A 193 5.82 -16.48 1.99
C ALA A 193 6.51 -16.23 0.64
N VAL A 194 6.33 -15.04 0.04
CA VAL A 194 6.92 -14.71 -1.27
C VAL A 194 8.29 -14.02 -1.17
N ALA A 195 8.75 -13.64 0.01
CA ALA A 195 10.06 -12.98 0.21
C ALA A 195 11.24 -13.72 -0.45
N PRO A 196 11.32 -15.08 -0.46
CA PRO A 196 12.37 -15.79 -1.18
C PRO A 196 12.43 -15.50 -2.69
N LEU A 197 11.29 -15.19 -3.33
CA LEU A 197 11.21 -14.85 -4.76
C LEU A 197 11.68 -13.42 -5.07
N MET A 198 11.86 -12.61 -4.03
CA MET A 198 12.16 -11.18 -4.12
C MET A 198 13.61 -10.85 -3.77
N LYS A 199 14.44 -11.84 -3.45
CA LYS A 199 15.84 -11.62 -3.06
C LYS A 199 16.67 -11.08 -4.21
N GLY A 200 17.57 -10.15 -3.91
CA GLY A 200 18.61 -9.70 -4.85
C GLY A 200 19.71 -10.75 -5.04
N ASP A 201 20.48 -10.57 -6.10
CA ASP A 201 21.71 -11.29 -6.39
C ASP A 201 22.70 -10.33 -7.11
N GLU A 202 23.85 -10.85 -7.55
CA GLU A 202 24.89 -10.05 -8.21
C GLU A 202 24.41 -9.37 -9.51
N THR A 203 23.35 -9.90 -10.13
CA THR A 203 22.80 -9.42 -11.41
C THR A 203 21.48 -8.67 -11.26
N LYS A 204 20.78 -8.83 -10.13
CA LYS A 204 19.43 -8.30 -9.91
C LYS A 204 19.31 -7.60 -8.56
N GLU A 205 18.83 -6.36 -8.63
CA GLU A 205 18.43 -5.58 -7.46
C GLU A 205 17.34 -6.30 -6.64
N PRO A 206 17.34 -6.21 -5.31
CA PRO A 206 16.26 -6.76 -4.50
C PRO A 206 14.87 -6.22 -4.88
N GLY A 207 13.87 -7.09 -4.74
CA GLY A 207 12.47 -6.73 -4.96
C GLY A 207 11.94 -5.75 -3.90
N ARG A 208 10.76 -5.20 -4.16
CA ARG A 208 10.13 -4.15 -3.35
C ARG A 208 8.77 -4.59 -2.83
N ILE A 209 8.55 -4.41 -1.53
CA ILE A 209 7.25 -4.64 -0.89
C ILE A 209 6.67 -3.28 -0.52
N ILE A 210 5.62 -2.87 -1.22
CA ILE A 210 4.99 -1.57 -1.06
C ILE A 210 3.72 -1.73 -0.24
N TRP A 211 3.70 -1.13 0.94
CA TRP A 211 2.58 -1.17 1.86
C TRP A 211 1.72 0.08 1.72
N ILE A 212 0.42 -0.12 1.41
CA ILE A 212 -0.52 0.99 1.31
C ILE A 212 -1.13 1.28 2.69
N SER A 213 -0.58 2.31 3.31
CA SER A 213 -1.11 2.92 4.54
C SER A 213 -2.18 3.97 4.22
N SER A 214 -2.51 4.82 5.19
CA SER A 214 -3.47 5.92 5.09
C SER A 214 -2.90 7.20 5.68
N ILE A 215 -3.40 8.35 5.25
CA ILE A 215 -3.16 9.62 5.94
C ILE A 215 -3.73 9.62 7.38
N GLU A 216 -4.68 8.72 7.64
CA GLU A 216 -5.37 8.57 8.93
C GLU A 216 -4.66 7.59 9.88
N ALA A 217 -3.39 7.28 9.64
CA ALA A 217 -2.57 6.42 10.50
C ALA A 217 -2.12 7.17 11.77
N TYR A 218 -3.09 7.62 12.58
CA TYR A 218 -2.83 8.46 13.74
C TYR A 218 -2.12 7.71 14.86
N ALA A 219 -1.25 8.40 15.60
CA ALA A 219 -0.59 7.81 16.77
C ALA A 219 -1.59 7.41 17.86
N HIS A 220 -2.60 8.25 18.14
CA HIS A 220 -3.58 8.03 19.22
C HIS A 220 -4.58 6.91 18.92
N ALA A 221 -4.68 6.44 17.67
CA ALA A 221 -5.60 5.38 17.29
C ALA A 221 -5.03 3.98 17.57
N PHE A 222 -3.74 3.87 17.86
CA PHE A 222 -3.06 2.58 18.07
C PHE A 222 -2.78 2.34 19.55
N ASN A 223 -3.20 1.18 20.05
CA ASN A 223 -2.91 0.72 21.40
C ASN A 223 -2.02 -0.54 21.31
N PRO A 224 -0.78 -0.53 21.84
CA PRO A 224 0.09 -1.69 21.80
C PRO A 224 -0.45 -2.91 22.57
N GLU A 225 -1.33 -2.71 23.55
CA GLU A 225 -1.96 -3.81 24.29
C GLU A 225 -3.20 -4.39 23.57
N ASP A 226 -3.58 -3.79 22.44
CA ASP A 226 -4.66 -4.23 21.55
C ASP A 226 -4.18 -4.17 20.09
N LEU A 227 -3.10 -4.91 19.80
CA LEU A 227 -2.43 -4.96 18.49
C LEU A 227 -3.41 -5.16 17.32
N GLN A 228 -4.49 -5.91 17.55
CA GLN A 228 -5.50 -6.26 16.53
C GLN A 228 -6.71 -5.31 16.51
N ALA A 229 -6.73 -4.30 17.39
CA ALA A 229 -7.79 -3.32 17.55
C ALA A 229 -9.18 -3.92 17.82
N LEU A 230 -9.26 -4.99 18.63
CA LEU A 230 -10.51 -5.66 18.96
C LEU A 230 -11.35 -4.86 19.97
N LYS A 231 -10.73 -3.99 20.77
CA LYS A 231 -11.40 -3.17 21.80
C LYS A 231 -11.61 -1.72 21.36
N SER A 232 -11.15 -1.36 20.16
CA SER A 232 -11.23 -0.01 19.61
C SER A 232 -12.31 0.09 18.52
N ASP A 233 -12.93 1.26 18.41
CA ASP A 233 -13.78 1.65 17.28
C ASP A 233 -12.98 2.30 16.13
N ALA A 234 -11.67 2.45 16.27
CA ALA A 234 -10.74 3.00 15.28
C ALA A 234 -9.85 1.92 14.66
N ALA A 235 -10.40 0.72 14.40
CA ALA A 235 -9.64 -0.44 13.93
C ALA A 235 -8.93 -0.19 12.59
N TYR A 236 -9.51 0.63 11.70
CA TYR A 236 -8.87 1.01 10.44
C TYR A 236 -7.62 1.85 10.69
N GLU A 237 -7.75 2.93 11.43
CA GLU A 237 -6.68 3.88 11.78
C GLU A 237 -5.57 3.15 12.53
N SER A 238 -5.94 2.31 13.51
CA SER A 238 -5.02 1.44 14.26
C SER A 238 -4.22 0.52 13.34
N SER A 239 -4.88 -0.18 12.40
CA SER A 239 -4.21 -1.07 11.44
C SER A 239 -3.22 -0.33 10.53
N LYS A 240 -3.55 0.91 10.15
CA LYS A 240 -2.70 1.76 9.31
C LYS A 240 -1.53 2.34 10.11
N ARG A 241 -1.73 2.68 11.39
CA ARG A 241 -0.65 3.06 12.30
C ARG A 241 0.31 1.90 12.58
N LEU A 242 -0.20 0.68 12.75
CA LEU A 242 0.64 -0.52 12.85
C LEU A 242 1.49 -0.72 11.60
N THR A 243 0.90 -0.52 10.41
CA THR A 243 1.63 -0.56 9.14
C THR A 243 2.77 0.48 9.12
N ASP A 244 2.50 1.71 9.54
CA ASP A 244 3.52 2.77 9.63
C ASP A 244 4.67 2.36 10.56
N LEU A 245 4.37 1.83 11.75
CA LEU A 245 5.37 1.37 12.72
C LEU A 245 6.25 0.26 12.13
N LEU A 246 5.66 -0.76 11.52
CA LEU A 246 6.40 -1.88 10.94
C LEU A 246 7.35 -1.39 9.84
N ILE A 247 6.85 -0.61 8.88
CA ILE A 247 7.63 -0.29 7.69
C ILE A 247 8.67 0.79 7.96
N LEU A 248 8.35 1.84 8.71
CA LEU A 248 9.30 2.92 9.00
C LEU A 248 10.46 2.45 9.89
N THR A 249 10.21 1.47 10.76
CA THR A 249 11.27 0.88 11.61
C THR A 249 11.97 -0.33 10.99
N SER A 250 11.56 -0.81 9.82
CA SER A 250 12.03 -2.08 9.24
C SER A 250 13.53 -2.18 8.89
N GLU A 251 14.23 -1.06 8.86
CA GLU A 251 15.67 -1.00 8.55
C GLU A 251 16.51 -0.53 9.74
N LEU A 252 15.88 -0.35 10.91
CA LEU A 252 16.58 0.01 12.14
C LEU A 252 17.32 -1.20 12.72
N PRO A 253 18.47 -1.00 13.39
CA PRO A 253 19.19 -2.08 14.07
C PRO A 253 18.33 -2.80 15.11
N SER A 254 17.44 -2.08 15.80
CA SER A 254 16.54 -2.57 16.84
C SER A 254 15.53 -3.61 16.35
N THR A 255 15.12 -3.54 15.08
CA THR A 255 14.13 -4.45 14.47
C THR A 255 14.75 -5.54 13.60
N LYS A 256 16.05 -5.43 13.28
CA LYS A 256 16.79 -6.36 12.42
C LYS A 256 16.58 -7.85 12.75
N PRO A 257 16.52 -8.29 14.03
CA PRO A 257 16.27 -9.69 14.35
C PRO A 257 14.91 -10.21 13.85
N SER A 258 13.86 -9.38 13.92
CA SER A 258 12.52 -9.72 13.44
C SER A 258 12.43 -9.61 11.92
N THR A 259 12.98 -8.54 11.33
CA THR A 259 12.89 -8.32 9.89
C THR A 259 13.69 -9.32 9.08
N SER A 260 14.84 -9.78 9.58
CA SER A 260 15.64 -10.82 8.91
C SER A 260 14.93 -12.18 8.90
N LYS A 261 14.17 -12.49 9.96
CA LYS A 261 13.32 -13.70 10.01
C LYS A 261 12.13 -13.57 9.06
N PHE A 262 11.45 -12.42 9.10
CA PHE A 262 10.34 -12.10 8.22
C PHE A 262 10.70 -12.15 6.74
N LEU A 263 11.83 -11.57 6.33
CA LEU A 263 12.28 -11.55 4.93
C LEU A 263 13.08 -12.81 4.54
N GLN A 264 13.39 -13.67 5.50
CA GLN A 264 14.21 -14.86 5.31
C GLN A 264 15.59 -14.55 4.69
N GLU A 265 16.14 -13.36 4.95
CA GLU A 265 17.39 -12.87 4.39
C GLU A 265 18.11 -11.99 5.42
N LYS A 266 19.41 -12.24 5.61
CA LYS A 266 20.26 -11.51 6.58
C LYS A 266 21.14 -10.45 5.91
N ASP A 267 21.43 -10.63 4.62
CA ASP A 267 22.23 -9.68 3.86
C ASP A 267 21.37 -8.46 3.46
N ASP A 268 21.76 -7.29 3.97
CA ASP A 268 21.06 -6.04 3.73
C ASP A 268 21.07 -5.60 2.26
N GLN A 269 21.99 -6.12 1.45
CA GLN A 269 22.07 -5.87 0.00
C GLN A 269 21.20 -6.82 -0.83
N ARG A 270 20.83 -7.98 -0.28
CA ARG A 270 20.00 -8.99 -0.97
C ARG A 270 18.57 -9.00 -0.47
N LYS A 271 18.31 -8.51 0.74
CA LYS A 271 16.96 -8.52 1.33
C LYS A 271 16.01 -7.61 0.53
N PRO A 272 14.75 -8.03 0.33
CA PRO A 272 13.73 -7.15 -0.26
C PRO A 272 13.58 -5.85 0.54
N LYS A 273 13.37 -4.74 -0.15
CA LYS A 273 13.13 -3.43 0.47
C LYS A 273 11.64 -3.21 0.71
N MET A 274 11.28 -2.72 1.89
CA MET A 274 9.90 -2.37 2.22
C MET A 274 9.69 -0.86 2.14
N TYR A 275 8.68 -0.41 1.41
CA TYR A 275 8.32 1.00 1.27
C TYR A 275 6.90 1.25 1.75
N LEU A 276 6.67 2.46 2.27
CA LEU A 276 5.38 2.88 2.79
C LEU A 276 4.76 3.95 1.89
N ALA A 277 3.54 3.72 1.42
CA ALA A 277 2.80 4.67 0.60
C ALA A 277 1.43 5.00 1.20
N HIS A 278 0.84 6.12 0.82
CA HIS A 278 -0.60 6.34 0.99
C HIS A 278 -1.19 7.11 -0.20
N PRO A 279 -2.45 6.84 -0.57
CA PRO A 279 -3.06 7.36 -1.78
C PRO A 279 -3.64 8.78 -1.64
N GLY A 280 -3.37 9.46 -0.52
CA GLY A 280 -4.19 10.58 -0.08
C GLY A 280 -5.66 10.16 0.13
N VAL A 281 -6.58 11.07 -0.15
CA VAL A 281 -8.02 10.88 -0.13
C VAL A 281 -8.50 10.76 -1.58
N CYS A 282 -8.94 9.56 -1.94
CA CYS A 282 -9.56 9.28 -3.23
C CYS A 282 -10.88 8.53 -3.02
N ALA A 283 -11.84 8.84 -3.87
CA ALA A 283 -13.12 8.18 -3.93
C ALA A 283 -12.95 6.74 -4.40
N THR A 284 -13.25 5.80 -3.52
CA THR A 284 -13.26 4.36 -3.79
C THR A 284 -14.51 3.76 -3.16
N SER A 285 -14.90 2.57 -3.60
CA SER A 285 -16.03 1.81 -3.03
C SER A 285 -15.70 1.16 -1.68
N ILE A 286 -14.75 1.73 -0.90
CA ILE A 286 -14.39 1.21 0.43
C ILE A 286 -15.49 1.51 1.47
N ALA A 287 -16.25 2.58 1.25
CA ALA A 287 -17.52 2.84 1.93
C ALA A 287 -18.64 2.64 0.91
N ASP A 288 -19.60 1.76 1.24
CA ASP A 288 -20.77 1.52 0.40
C ASP A 288 -21.76 2.68 0.60
N LEU A 289 -21.83 3.56 -0.40
CA LEU A 289 -22.62 4.81 -0.34
C LEU A 289 -23.71 4.81 -1.40
N PRO A 290 -24.96 5.21 -1.05
CA PRO A 290 -25.98 5.55 -2.03
C PRO A 290 -25.48 6.57 -3.05
N LEU A 291 -25.99 6.51 -4.28
CA LEU A 291 -25.51 7.31 -5.41
C LEU A 291 -25.45 8.82 -5.12
N VAL A 292 -26.45 9.36 -4.40
CA VAL A 292 -26.47 10.78 -4.03
C VAL A 292 -25.31 11.12 -3.09
N LEU A 293 -25.05 10.27 -2.08
CA LEU A 293 -23.96 10.45 -1.13
C LEU A 293 -22.60 10.24 -1.78
N TRP A 294 -22.51 9.37 -2.80
CA TRP A 294 -21.31 9.23 -3.62
C TRP A 294 -20.93 10.53 -4.32
N TYR A 295 -21.89 11.18 -4.99
CA TYR A 295 -21.64 12.48 -5.64
C TYR A 295 -21.37 13.60 -4.64
N ALA A 296 -22.06 13.61 -3.50
CA ALA A 296 -21.78 14.57 -2.42
C ALA A 296 -20.36 14.41 -1.87
N MET A 297 -19.90 13.17 -1.67
CA MET A 297 -18.52 12.87 -1.26
C MET A 297 -17.51 13.35 -2.31
N LEU A 298 -17.75 13.08 -3.59
CA LEU A 298 -16.88 13.57 -4.67
C LEU A 298 -16.78 15.09 -4.67
N LEU A 299 -17.92 15.79 -4.58
CA LEU A 299 -17.96 17.24 -4.49
C LEU A 299 -17.18 17.75 -3.27
N ALA A 300 -17.35 17.11 -2.11
CA ALA A 300 -16.66 17.47 -0.89
C ALA A 300 -15.14 17.36 -0.98
N GLN A 301 -14.64 16.30 -1.63
CA GLN A 301 -13.21 16.11 -1.85
C GLN A 301 -12.66 17.12 -2.87
N TYR A 302 -13.40 17.45 -3.94
CA TYR A 302 -13.00 18.49 -4.89
C TYR A 302 -12.95 19.87 -4.24
N ILE A 303 -13.94 20.22 -3.41
CA ILE A 303 -13.91 21.48 -2.65
C ILE A 303 -12.68 21.51 -1.73
N ALA A 304 -12.40 20.42 -1.01
CA ALA A 304 -11.22 20.36 -0.15
C ALA A 304 -9.90 20.53 -0.94
N ARG A 305 -9.81 19.98 -2.16
CA ARG A 305 -8.68 20.23 -3.07
C ARG A 305 -8.59 21.72 -3.43
N TRP A 306 -9.68 22.35 -3.86
CA TRP A 306 -9.70 23.75 -4.26
C TRP A 306 -9.36 24.70 -3.10
N LEU A 307 -9.66 24.30 -1.86
CA LEU A 307 -9.20 24.97 -0.63
C LEU A 307 -7.72 24.67 -0.28
N GLY A 308 -6.94 24.17 -1.24
CA GLY A 308 -5.50 23.94 -1.12
C GLY A 308 -5.14 22.73 -0.26
N SER A 309 -6.00 21.72 -0.16
CA SER A 309 -5.58 20.45 0.46
C SER A 309 -4.76 19.62 -0.53
N PRO A 310 -3.49 19.32 -0.23
CA PRO A 310 -2.64 18.53 -1.12
C PRO A 310 -3.02 17.05 -1.14
N TRP A 311 -3.85 16.61 -0.18
CA TRP A 311 -4.17 15.23 0.07
C TRP A 311 -5.42 14.74 -0.64
N HIS A 312 -5.97 15.51 -1.58
CA HIS A 312 -7.17 15.10 -2.31
C HIS A 312 -6.90 14.81 -3.78
N PRO A 313 -6.24 13.68 -4.13
CA PRO A 313 -6.20 13.18 -5.49
C PRO A 313 -7.57 12.85 -6.09
N VAL A 314 -8.61 12.67 -5.25
CA VAL A 314 -10.03 12.43 -5.59
C VAL A 314 -10.26 11.18 -6.46
N SER A 315 -9.63 11.05 -7.62
CA SER A 315 -9.66 9.82 -8.40
C SER A 315 -8.66 8.81 -7.85
N SER A 316 -9.02 7.53 -7.93
CA SER A 316 -8.14 6.44 -7.53
C SER A 316 -6.93 6.29 -8.47
N TYR A 317 -7.00 6.78 -9.71
CA TYR A 317 -5.85 6.79 -10.64
C TYR A 317 -4.78 7.80 -10.22
N LEU A 318 -5.18 9.01 -9.80
CA LEU A 318 -4.24 9.96 -9.20
C LEU A 318 -3.75 9.46 -7.84
N GLY A 319 -4.63 8.84 -7.06
CA GLY A 319 -4.27 8.18 -5.79
C GLY A 319 -3.23 7.07 -5.93
N ALA A 320 -3.06 6.47 -7.12
CA ALA A 320 -2.07 5.42 -7.37
C ALA A 320 -0.66 5.94 -7.69
N VAL A 321 -0.43 7.25 -7.82
CA VAL A 321 0.88 7.78 -8.25
C VAL A 321 2.03 7.36 -7.34
N SER A 322 1.86 7.39 -6.02
CA SER A 322 2.93 7.01 -5.07
C SER A 322 3.29 5.54 -5.14
N SER A 323 2.31 4.63 -5.24
CA SER A 323 2.57 3.19 -5.30
C SER A 323 3.20 2.79 -6.64
N VAL A 324 2.78 3.39 -7.74
CA VAL A 324 3.35 3.15 -9.07
C VAL A 324 4.77 3.71 -9.17
N TRP A 325 4.99 4.92 -8.64
CA TRP A 325 6.32 5.52 -8.59
C TRP A 325 7.29 4.67 -7.76
N LEU A 326 6.90 4.22 -6.56
CA LEU A 326 7.70 3.30 -5.76
C LEU A 326 7.97 1.96 -6.46
N SER A 327 7.06 1.53 -7.33
CA SER A 327 7.25 0.32 -8.15
C SER A 327 8.30 0.57 -9.23
N LEU A 328 8.13 1.61 -10.06
CA LEU A 328 8.88 1.76 -11.31
C LEU A 328 10.16 2.61 -11.21
N ALA A 329 10.30 3.46 -10.19
CA ALA A 329 11.47 4.31 -10.02
C ALA A 329 12.77 3.49 -9.95
N PRO A 330 13.93 4.02 -10.37
CA PRO A 330 15.20 3.31 -10.21
C PRO A 330 15.50 2.98 -8.74
N PHE A 331 15.98 1.77 -8.44
CA PHE A 331 16.23 1.35 -7.05
C PHE A 331 17.27 2.23 -6.38
N SER A 332 18.36 2.55 -7.09
CA SER A 332 19.41 3.45 -6.62
C SER A 332 18.88 4.83 -6.22
N SER A 333 17.89 5.36 -6.95
CA SER A 333 17.27 6.65 -6.63
C SER A 333 16.48 6.59 -5.32
N LEU A 334 15.64 5.57 -5.14
CA LEU A 334 14.86 5.39 -3.90
C LEU A 334 15.77 5.11 -2.70
N ALA A 335 16.75 4.21 -2.88
CA ALA A 335 17.72 3.87 -1.86
C ALA A 335 18.56 5.09 -1.45
N SER A 336 19.02 5.89 -2.41
CA SER A 336 19.74 7.13 -2.12
C SER A 336 18.89 8.12 -1.33
N GLN A 337 17.62 8.30 -1.69
CA GLN A 337 16.71 9.18 -0.97
C GLN A 337 16.49 8.72 0.48
N GLU A 338 16.13 7.45 0.71
CA GLU A 338 15.89 6.98 2.09
C GLU A 338 17.17 6.86 2.92
N ASN A 339 18.34 6.61 2.32
CA ASN A 339 19.63 6.65 3.03
C ASN A 339 19.99 8.09 3.45
N ASN A 340 19.81 9.06 2.54
CA ASN A 340 20.24 10.45 2.75
C ASN A 340 19.24 11.28 3.54
N GLU A 341 17.96 10.96 3.48
CA GLU A 341 16.88 11.75 4.11
C GLU A 341 16.06 10.95 5.14
N GLY A 342 16.37 9.66 5.30
CA GLY A 342 15.68 8.75 6.20
C GLY A 342 14.43 8.11 5.59
N LYS A 343 13.96 7.03 6.23
CA LYS A 343 12.84 6.22 5.72
C LYS A 343 11.53 7.00 5.75
N ALA A 344 10.83 7.06 4.63
CA ALA A 344 9.74 8.00 4.45
C ALA A 344 8.38 7.32 4.21
N LYS A 345 7.32 8.05 4.54
CA LYS A 345 5.96 7.74 4.08
C LYS A 345 5.67 8.53 2.82
N TRP A 346 5.58 7.85 1.69
CA TRP A 346 5.37 8.46 0.38
C TRP A 346 3.89 8.64 0.08
N ALA A 347 3.53 9.72 -0.59
CA ALA A 347 2.15 10.17 -0.68
C ALA A 347 1.78 10.56 -2.09
N SER A 348 0.59 10.13 -2.51
CA SER A 348 -0.07 10.68 -3.68
C SER A 348 -0.68 12.03 -3.31
N SER A 349 -0.18 13.10 -3.92
CA SER A 349 -0.63 14.47 -3.68
C SER A 349 -1.03 15.16 -4.97
N THR A 350 -1.92 16.15 -4.88
CA THR A 350 -2.25 17.04 -6.00
C THR A 350 -2.15 18.50 -5.59
N ASP A 351 -1.91 19.39 -6.54
CA ASP A 351 -2.20 20.81 -6.35
C ASP A 351 -3.71 21.12 -6.47
N VAL A 352 -4.07 22.40 -6.41
CA VAL A 352 -5.47 22.86 -6.52
C VAL A 352 -6.10 22.54 -7.88
N PHE A 353 -5.30 22.39 -8.93
CA PHE A 353 -5.74 22.08 -10.29
C PHE A 353 -5.82 20.58 -10.56
N GLY A 354 -5.33 19.74 -9.64
CA GLY A 354 -5.31 18.30 -9.78
C GLY A 354 -4.05 17.76 -10.43
N ASN A 355 -2.99 18.57 -10.60
CA ASN A 355 -1.70 18.08 -11.05
C ASN A 355 -1.08 17.20 -9.96
N GLU A 356 -0.86 15.92 -10.25
CA GLU A 356 -0.33 14.99 -9.26
C GLU A 356 1.18 15.09 -9.05
N ARG A 357 1.62 14.67 -7.87
CA ARG A 357 3.03 14.48 -7.53
C ARG A 357 3.18 13.49 -6.37
N VAL A 358 4.37 12.91 -6.26
CA VAL A 358 4.77 12.14 -5.09
C VAL A 358 5.50 13.04 -4.11
N VAL A 359 5.08 13.02 -2.85
CA VAL A 359 5.69 13.79 -1.75
C VAL A 359 5.85 12.92 -0.51
N ARG A 360 6.56 13.41 0.49
CA ARG A 360 6.71 12.80 1.80
C ARG A 360 5.66 13.38 2.76
N THR A 361 5.06 12.49 3.53
CA THR A 361 4.09 12.84 4.58
C THR A 361 4.73 12.68 5.94
N GLU A 362 4.47 13.65 6.80
CA GLU A 362 4.89 13.59 8.19
C GLU A 362 4.10 12.55 8.96
N VAL A 363 4.79 11.76 9.77
CA VAL A 363 4.18 10.73 10.61
C VAL A 363 4.41 11.09 12.08
N GLY A 364 3.33 11.15 12.88
CA GLY A 364 3.44 11.49 14.30
C GLY A 364 4.41 10.57 15.05
N GLY A 365 5.36 11.16 15.79
CA GLY A 365 6.47 10.48 16.46
C GLY A 365 7.64 10.07 15.55
N TRP A 366 7.52 10.17 14.22
CA TRP A 366 8.60 9.84 13.27
C TRP A 366 9.09 11.06 12.48
N GLY A 367 8.24 12.04 12.22
CA GLY A 367 8.52 13.14 11.29
C GLY A 367 8.43 12.68 9.84
N TRP A 368 9.19 13.33 8.94
CA TRP A 368 9.22 12.97 7.52
C TRP A 368 10.13 11.79 7.19
N GLY A 369 11.19 11.58 7.98
CA GLY A 369 12.24 10.58 7.74
C GLY A 369 12.86 9.96 8.97
N GLY A 370 12.27 10.15 10.15
CA GLY A 370 12.89 9.76 11.41
C GLY A 370 13.94 10.78 11.88
N ARG A 371 14.01 11.96 11.26
CA ARG A 371 14.96 13.04 11.57
C ARG A 371 14.26 14.16 12.32
N VAL A 372 14.77 14.45 13.51
CA VAL A 372 14.24 15.51 14.37
C VAL A 372 14.57 16.87 13.77
N GLY A 373 13.59 17.78 13.77
CA GLY A 373 13.77 19.18 13.31
C GLY A 373 13.66 19.40 11.79
N GLU A 374 13.32 18.37 11.01
CA GLU A 374 12.96 18.58 9.60
C GLU A 374 11.70 19.46 9.48
N LYS A 375 11.67 20.32 8.46
CA LYS A 375 10.57 21.23 8.17
C LYS A 375 10.05 21.03 6.76
N ALA A 376 8.81 21.46 6.51
CA ALA A 376 8.27 21.56 5.17
C ALA A 376 9.18 22.42 4.27
N ASP A 377 9.36 21.98 3.02
CA ASP A 377 10.15 22.68 2.00
C ASP A 377 9.31 23.09 0.78
N GLY A 378 8.01 22.76 0.77
CA GLY A 378 7.08 23.08 -0.31
C GLY A 378 7.30 22.30 -1.61
N LYS A 379 8.29 21.40 -1.65
CA LYS A 379 8.64 20.57 -2.80
C LYS A 379 8.32 19.10 -2.52
N MET A 380 9.11 18.48 -1.66
CA MET A 380 8.97 17.07 -1.26
C MET A 380 8.32 16.93 0.10
N ARG A 381 8.43 17.95 0.96
CA ARG A 381 7.77 18.01 2.27
C ARG A 381 6.78 19.15 2.25
N LEU A 382 5.50 18.81 2.10
CA LEU A 382 4.45 19.81 2.03
C LEU A 382 4.05 20.29 3.42
N SER A 383 3.89 21.61 3.56
CA SER A 383 3.20 22.20 4.71
C SER A 383 1.71 21.94 4.54
N ALA A 384 1.29 20.72 4.85
CA ALA A 384 -0.11 20.39 4.91
C ALA A 384 -0.64 20.60 6.33
N ASN A 385 -1.93 20.93 6.45
CA ASN A 385 -2.57 20.96 7.75
C ASN A 385 -2.45 19.57 8.36
N ARG A 386 -1.74 19.47 9.49
CA ARG A 386 -1.64 18.24 10.26
C ARG A 386 -3.00 17.85 10.83
N TRP A 387 -3.10 16.60 11.28
CA TRP A 387 -4.11 16.25 12.26
C TRP A 387 -4.02 17.20 13.47
N ARG A 388 -5.16 17.67 13.99
CA ARG A 388 -5.19 18.57 15.14
C ARG A 388 -4.68 17.83 16.38
N GLY A 389 -3.64 18.37 17.02
CA GLY A 389 -2.97 17.72 18.15
C GLY A 389 -1.79 16.83 17.75
N GLN A 390 -1.41 16.78 16.48
CA GLN A 390 -0.10 16.24 16.10
C GLN A 390 1.00 17.24 16.46
N GLU A 391 1.87 16.82 17.38
CA GLU A 391 3.04 17.59 17.82
C GLU A 391 4.21 17.41 16.85
N ASP A 392 5.15 18.37 16.91
CA ASP A 392 6.44 18.23 16.22
C ASP A 392 7.20 17.02 16.78
N VAL A 393 7.91 16.32 15.89
CA VAL A 393 8.76 15.22 16.31
C VAL A 393 9.88 15.72 17.24
N THR A 394 9.90 15.20 18.45
CA THR A 394 10.98 15.37 19.43
C THR A 394 11.91 14.16 19.39
N LYS A 395 13.11 14.29 19.97
CA LYS A 395 14.03 13.16 20.13
C LYS A 395 13.38 12.00 20.91
N GLU A 396 12.70 12.32 22.01
CA GLU A 396 11.96 11.35 22.83
C GLU A 396 10.87 10.65 22.03
N SER A 397 9.99 11.40 21.36
CA SER A 397 8.91 10.81 20.56
C SER A 397 9.42 9.90 19.43
N ARG A 398 10.62 10.19 18.90
CA ARG A 398 11.29 9.37 17.89
C ARG A 398 11.87 8.10 18.48
N GLU A 399 12.45 8.17 19.67
CA GLU A 399 12.93 7.00 20.42
C GLU A 399 11.75 6.10 20.82
N ASP A 400 10.65 6.67 21.31
CA ASP A 400 9.41 5.95 21.63
C ASP A 400 8.82 5.23 20.41
N PHE A 401 8.83 5.89 19.24
CA PHE A 401 8.41 5.27 17.98
C PHE A 401 9.28 4.03 17.65
N GLU A 402 10.58 4.09 17.93
CA GLU A 402 11.49 2.95 17.71
C GLU A 402 11.21 1.79 18.66
N VAL A 403 11.09 2.09 19.96
CA VAL A 403 10.78 1.11 20.99
C VAL A 403 9.46 0.42 20.67
N LEU A 404 8.44 1.20 20.29
CA LEU A 404 7.15 0.68 19.87
C LEU A 404 7.28 -0.17 18.59
N GLY A 405 8.03 0.29 17.59
CA GLY A 405 8.33 -0.46 16.37
C GLY A 405 8.97 -1.82 16.66
N GLN A 406 9.94 -1.86 17.56
CA GLN A 406 10.58 -3.11 18.01
C GLN A 406 9.58 -4.06 18.68
N LYS A 407 8.73 -3.53 19.58
CA LYS A 407 7.68 -4.31 20.24
C LYS A 407 6.73 -4.94 19.22
N VAL A 408 6.17 -4.14 18.31
CA VAL A 408 5.19 -4.65 17.33
C VAL A 408 5.81 -5.64 16.34
N TRP A 409 7.07 -5.44 15.93
CA TRP A 409 7.77 -6.42 15.09
C TRP A 409 7.94 -7.77 15.79
N LYS A 410 8.26 -7.77 17.08
CA LYS A 410 8.37 -8.99 17.88
C LYS A 410 7.02 -9.70 17.99
N GLU A 411 5.97 -8.98 18.36
CA GLU A 411 4.62 -9.56 18.50
C GLU A 411 4.07 -10.09 17.17
N MET A 412 4.30 -9.37 16.06
CA MET A 412 3.90 -9.83 14.72
C MET A 412 4.62 -11.12 14.29
N GLU A 413 5.92 -11.26 14.61
CA GLU A 413 6.66 -12.49 14.34
C GLU A 413 6.22 -13.66 15.22
N GLU A 414 5.93 -13.42 16.50
CA GLU A 414 5.37 -14.43 17.41
C GLU A 414 3.99 -14.90 16.93
N LEU A 415 3.13 -13.95 16.52
CA LEU A 415 1.81 -14.23 15.97
C LEU A 415 1.92 -15.04 14.66
N ARG A 416 2.80 -14.63 13.73
CA ARG A 416 3.07 -15.38 12.49
C ARG A 416 3.46 -16.83 12.78
N GLN A 417 4.45 -17.05 13.63
CA GLN A 417 4.93 -18.40 13.97
C GLN A 417 3.84 -19.25 14.64
N SER A 418 3.00 -18.64 15.47
CA SER A 418 1.88 -19.34 16.09
C SER A 418 0.86 -19.82 15.04
N TRP A 419 0.55 -18.96 14.06
CA TRP A 419 -0.43 -19.27 13.01
C TRP A 419 0.12 -20.22 11.95
N GLU A 420 1.40 -20.13 11.59
CA GLU A 420 2.03 -21.11 10.69
C GLU A 420 1.89 -22.53 11.24
N LYS A 421 2.18 -22.72 12.54
CA LYS A 421 1.98 -24.01 13.22
C LYS A 421 0.52 -24.46 13.18
N LYS A 422 -0.44 -23.56 13.41
CA LYS A 422 -1.88 -23.89 13.34
C LYS A 422 -2.32 -24.26 11.93
N LEU A 423 -1.71 -23.68 10.90
CA LEU A 423 -2.06 -23.92 9.49
C LEU A 423 -1.33 -25.13 8.88
N ASP A 424 -0.28 -25.63 9.52
CA ASP A 424 0.44 -26.87 9.15
C ASP A 424 -0.27 -28.15 9.65
N VAL A 425 -1.25 -27.98 10.55
CA VAL A 425 -2.19 -29.02 10.98
C VAL A 425 -3.44 -28.98 10.09
#